data_AF-A0A127SR73-F1
#
_entry.id   AF-A0A127SR73-F1
#
_cell.length_a   1.000
_cell.length_b   1.000
_cell.length_c   1.000
_cell.angle_alpha   90.00
_cell.angle_beta   90.00
_cell.angle_gamma   90.00
#
_symmetry.space_group_name_H-M   'P 1'
#
loop_
_entity.id
_entity.type
_entity.pdbx_description
1 polymer ?
#
loop_
_entity_poly.entity_id
_entity_poly.type
_entity_poly.pdbx_seq_one_letter_code
_entity_poly.pdbx_strand_id
1 'polypeptide(L)'
;MTFLTGISSRDGERFPILRKAIRAVTNSEVRGLMKVIEELRVENTPLSTSIADHIESFTDYDFAHLLFSNGYVEQSISLEKQLNIIQVADLVLPDKETSFEEYTTMELLSVAMLIVISTFALDFIHTDRSIFKIVDLDEAWSFLQVAQGKTLSMKLVRAGRAMNAGVYFVTQNTDDLLDEKLKNNLGLKFAFRSTDLNEIKKTLAFFGVDPEDENNQKRLRDLENGQCLISDLYGRVGVIQFHPVFEELLHAFDTRPPVRKEV
;
A
#
# COMPACT_ATOMS: atom_id res chain seq x y z
N MET A 1 8.43 4.43 14.30
CA MET A 1 8.85 5.40 15.34
C MET A 1 9.98 6.32 14.89
N THR A 2 11.15 5.82 14.48
CA THR A 2 12.25 6.68 14.00
C THR A 2 11.84 7.56 12.82
N PHE A 3 11.08 7.01 11.87
CA PHE A 3 10.53 7.78 10.75
C PHE A 3 9.58 8.89 11.22
N LEU A 4 8.57 8.57 12.03
CA LEU A 4 7.60 9.54 12.56
C LEU A 4 8.25 10.66 13.38
N THR A 5 9.23 10.32 14.22
CA THR A 5 9.86 11.28 15.15
C THR A 5 11.04 12.04 14.54
N GLY A 6 11.52 11.63 13.36
CA GLY A 6 12.79 12.10 12.80
C GLY A 6 14.04 11.72 13.61
N ILE A 7 13.90 10.94 14.70
CA ILE A 7 15.03 10.56 15.56
C ILE A 7 15.90 9.53 14.83
N SER A 8 17.07 9.99 14.37
CA SER A 8 18.05 9.18 13.66
C SER A 8 18.72 8.16 14.58
N SER A 9 19.08 7.00 14.03
CA SER A 9 19.92 6.00 14.73
C SER A 9 21.31 6.52 15.14
N ARG A 10 21.74 7.66 14.58
CA ARG A 10 23.00 8.34 14.92
C ARG A 10 22.85 9.37 16.05
N ASP A 11 21.62 9.68 16.49
CA ASP A 11 21.36 10.57 17.61
C ASP A 11 21.71 9.86 18.92
N GLY A 12 22.87 10.17 19.49
CA GLY A 12 23.38 9.52 20.69
C GLY A 12 22.58 9.78 21.97
N GLU A 13 21.70 10.79 21.97
CA GLU A 13 20.94 11.20 23.15
C GLU A 13 19.49 10.71 23.08
N ARG A 14 18.78 10.98 21.99
CA ARG A 14 17.35 10.69 21.85
C ARG A 14 17.09 9.25 21.44
N PHE A 15 17.93 8.67 20.58
CA PHE A 15 17.69 7.33 20.05
C PHE A 15 17.74 6.22 21.11
N PRO A 16 18.69 6.22 22.06
CA PRO A 16 18.71 5.22 23.13
C PRO A 16 17.46 5.26 24.02
N ILE A 17 16.97 6.46 24.34
CA ILE A 17 15.74 6.68 25.14
C ILE A 17 14.53 6.10 24.39
N LEU A 18 14.32 6.52 23.14
CA LEU A 18 13.22 6.02 22.31
C LEU A 18 13.28 4.49 22.17
N ARG A 19 14.47 3.95 21.91
CA ARG A 19 14.67 2.51 21.73
C ARG A 19 14.41 1.72 23.01
N LYS A 20 14.79 2.26 24.18
CA LYS A 20 14.52 1.66 25.49
C LYS A 20 13.01 1.55 25.72
N ALA A 21 12.27 2.64 25.49
CA ALA A 21 10.81 2.64 25.65
C ALA A 21 10.12 1.65 24.71
N ILE A 22 10.49 1.64 23.43
CA ILE A 22 9.97 0.66 22.45
C ILE A 22 10.25 -0.77 22.91
N ARG A 23 11.46 -1.06 23.40
CA ARG A 23 11.85 -2.41 23.84
C ARG A 23 11.05 -2.85 25.07
N ALA A 24 10.79 -1.95 26.02
CA ALA A 24 9.96 -2.26 27.19
C ALA A 24 8.54 -2.66 26.76
N VAL A 25 7.92 -1.90 25.84
CA VAL A 25 6.59 -2.19 25.30
C VAL A 25 6.55 -3.46 24.44
N THR A 26 7.59 -3.76 23.66
CA THR A 26 7.64 -5.02 22.90
C THR A 26 7.68 -6.25 23.83
N ASN A 27 8.28 -6.10 25.01
CA ASN A 27 8.41 -7.17 26.00
C ASN A 27 7.25 -7.24 27.02
N SER A 28 6.30 -6.31 26.97
CA SER A 28 5.11 -6.35 27.84
C SER A 28 4.02 -7.25 27.26
N GLU A 29 3.07 -7.62 28.12
CA GLU A 29 1.87 -8.36 27.72
C GLU A 29 0.95 -7.49 26.87
N VAL A 30 0.72 -6.24 27.29
CA VAL A 30 -0.08 -5.26 26.54
C VAL A 30 0.83 -4.41 25.69
N ARG A 31 0.60 -4.42 24.37
CA ARG A 31 1.48 -3.79 23.37
C ARG A 31 0.71 -2.78 22.54
N GLY A 32 1.27 -1.60 22.35
CA GLY A 32 0.69 -0.58 21.48
C GLY A 32 1.56 0.68 21.45
N LEU A 33 1.48 1.48 20.39
CA LEU A 33 2.30 2.70 20.31
C LEU A 33 1.92 3.73 21.37
N MET A 34 0.68 3.75 21.86
CA MET A 34 0.31 4.59 23.02
C MET A 34 1.08 4.18 24.28
N LYS A 35 1.38 2.88 24.45
CA LYS A 35 2.21 2.39 25.57
C LYS A 35 3.65 2.89 25.49
N VAL A 36 4.15 3.20 24.30
CA VAL A 36 5.49 3.79 24.14
C VAL A 36 5.52 5.21 24.70
N ILE A 37 4.45 5.99 24.52
CA ILE A 37 4.29 7.33 25.10
C ILE A 37 4.28 7.22 26.63
N GLU A 38 3.48 6.31 27.19
CA GLU A 38 3.43 6.04 28.63
C GLU A 38 4.81 5.70 29.19
N GLU A 39 5.53 4.78 28.55
CA GLU A 39 6.86 4.34 28.98
C GLU A 39 7.91 5.47 28.91
N LEU A 40 7.85 6.34 27.89
CA LEU A 40 8.72 7.53 27.80
C LEU A 40 8.47 8.51 28.96
N ARG A 41 7.22 8.62 29.41
CA ARG A 41 6.86 9.47 30.57
C ARG A 41 7.33 8.86 31.89
N VAL A 42 7.42 7.53 32.01
CA VAL A 42 7.96 6.85 33.21
C VAL A 42 9.42 7.21 33.48
N GLU A 43 10.24 7.41 32.44
CA GLU A 43 11.63 7.81 32.58
C GLU A 43 11.78 9.22 33.21
N ASN A 44 10.74 10.06 33.11
CA ASN A 44 10.61 11.34 33.82
C ASN A 44 11.82 12.28 33.66
N THR A 45 12.42 12.32 32.47
CA THR A 45 13.46 13.29 32.11
C THR A 45 12.89 14.35 31.17
N PRO A 46 13.46 15.58 31.14
CA PRO A 46 13.02 16.60 30.18
C PRO A 46 13.07 16.11 28.72
N LEU A 47 14.08 15.31 28.39
CA LEU A 47 14.24 14.76 27.04
C LEU A 47 13.22 13.67 26.73
N SER A 48 12.99 12.72 27.64
CA SER A 48 12.01 11.64 27.43
C SER A 48 10.58 12.19 27.34
N THR A 49 10.23 13.17 28.17
CA THR A 49 8.95 13.87 28.12
C THR A 49 8.77 14.63 26.80
N SER A 50 9.80 15.35 26.34
CA SER A 50 9.73 16.04 25.03
C SER A 50 9.53 15.09 23.86
N ILE A 51 10.13 13.89 23.88
CA ILE A 51 9.90 12.86 22.86
C ILE A 51 8.46 12.32 22.97
N ALA A 52 7.96 12.11 24.19
CA ALA A 52 6.59 11.66 24.41
C ALA A 52 5.56 12.67 23.87
N ASP A 53 5.72 13.95 24.20
CA ASP A 53 4.83 15.03 23.76
C ASP A 53 4.84 15.18 22.22
N HIS A 54 6.03 15.02 21.60
CA HIS A 54 6.14 15.04 20.15
C HIS A 54 5.46 13.83 19.48
N ILE A 55 5.48 12.65 20.11
CA ILE A 55 4.78 11.48 19.58
C ILE A 55 3.27 11.61 19.78
N GLU A 56 2.84 12.13 20.93
CA GLU A 56 1.43 12.31 21.28
C GLU A 56 0.73 13.29 20.35
N SER A 57 1.41 14.33 19.86
CA SER A 57 0.82 15.28 18.91
C SER A 57 0.40 14.66 17.58
N PHE A 58 0.92 13.47 17.22
CA PHE A 58 0.44 12.73 16.06
C PHE A 58 -0.87 11.98 16.32
N THR A 59 -1.25 11.76 17.58
CA THR A 59 -2.43 10.94 17.93
C THR A 59 -3.75 11.66 17.71
N ASP A 60 -3.71 12.98 17.55
CA ASP A 60 -4.89 13.83 17.33
C ASP A 60 -5.44 13.75 15.89
N TYR A 61 -4.74 13.10 14.96
CA TYR A 61 -5.18 12.95 13.58
C TYR A 61 -6.05 11.69 13.41
N ASP A 62 -7.15 11.80 12.66
CA ASP A 62 -8.18 10.74 12.53
C ASP A 62 -7.62 9.36 12.15
N PHE A 63 -6.66 9.30 11.21
CA PHE A 63 -6.08 8.03 10.76
C PHE A 63 -4.91 7.54 11.64
N ALA A 64 -4.43 8.35 12.59
CA ALA A 64 -3.39 7.95 13.52
C ALA A 64 -3.84 6.80 14.43
N HIS A 65 -5.15 6.65 14.65
CA HIS A 65 -5.73 5.52 15.39
C HIS A 65 -5.39 4.14 14.80
N LEU A 66 -5.05 4.05 13.51
CA LEU A 66 -4.58 2.81 12.88
C LEU A 66 -3.15 2.43 13.33
N LEU A 67 -2.32 3.40 13.74
CA LEU A 67 -0.97 3.17 14.25
C LEU A 67 -0.94 3.14 15.79
N PHE A 68 -1.67 4.06 16.41
CA PHE A 68 -1.64 4.32 17.85
C PHE A 68 -2.69 3.52 18.61
N SER A 69 -2.42 2.23 18.77
CA SER A 69 -3.21 1.35 19.63
C SER A 69 -2.84 1.49 21.11
N ASN A 70 -3.83 1.34 21.98
CA ASN A 70 -3.66 1.16 23.44
C ASN A 70 -3.37 -0.29 23.84
N GLY A 71 -3.40 -1.23 22.87
CA GLY A 71 -3.13 -2.65 23.05
C GLY A 71 -4.35 -3.53 23.33
N TYR A 72 -5.57 -2.98 23.31
CA TYR A 72 -6.81 -3.71 23.55
C TYR A 72 -7.73 -3.77 22.33
N VAL A 73 -7.17 -3.62 21.12
CA VAL A 73 -7.94 -3.63 19.88
C VAL A 73 -8.45 -5.05 19.59
N GLU A 74 -9.77 -5.21 19.55
CA GLU A 74 -10.42 -6.44 19.10
C GLU A 74 -10.45 -6.51 17.57
N GLN A 75 -10.47 -7.74 17.02
CA GLN A 75 -10.52 -7.99 15.58
C GLN A 75 -9.38 -7.34 14.75
N SER A 76 -8.21 -7.10 15.34
CA SER A 76 -7.04 -6.54 14.66
C SER A 76 -6.61 -7.33 13.43
N ILE A 77 -5.83 -6.70 12.53
CA ILE A 77 -5.10 -7.43 11.51
C ILE A 77 -4.18 -8.48 12.15
N SER A 78 -3.98 -9.60 11.48
CA SER A 78 -3.12 -10.68 11.96
C SER A 78 -2.55 -11.48 10.80
N LEU A 79 -1.29 -11.90 10.95
CA LEU A 79 -0.62 -12.77 9.99
C LEU A 79 -1.25 -14.18 9.91
N GLU A 80 -2.06 -14.55 10.91
CA GLU A 80 -2.74 -15.85 11.00
C GLU A 80 -4.15 -15.82 10.37
N LYS A 81 -4.71 -14.62 10.15
CA LYS A 81 -6.03 -14.49 9.51
C LYS A 81 -5.93 -14.84 8.03
N GLN A 82 -6.91 -15.60 7.55
CA GLN A 82 -7.01 -15.98 6.14
C GLN A 82 -7.26 -14.76 5.22
N LEU A 83 -7.99 -13.76 5.72
CA LEU A 83 -8.27 -12.51 5.02
C LEU A 83 -8.04 -11.33 5.96
N ASN A 84 -7.20 -10.41 5.51
CA ASN A 84 -7.02 -9.10 6.14
C ASN A 84 -7.45 -8.04 5.12
N ILE A 85 -8.37 -7.17 5.51
CA ILE A 85 -8.78 -6.00 4.72
C ILE A 85 -8.29 -4.79 5.48
N ILE A 86 -7.43 -3.99 4.84
CA ILE A 86 -6.89 -2.76 5.40
C ILE A 86 -7.43 -1.62 4.54
N GLN A 87 -8.43 -0.94 5.05
CA GLN A 87 -8.93 0.27 4.41
C GLN A 87 -8.14 1.45 4.91
N VAL A 88 -7.56 2.21 3.97
CA VAL A 88 -6.93 3.48 4.26
C VAL A 88 -7.60 4.52 3.39
N ALA A 89 -8.20 5.52 4.03
CA ALA A 89 -8.82 6.65 3.36
C ALA A 89 -8.00 7.92 3.67
N ASP A 90 -8.10 8.90 2.77
CA ASP A 90 -7.61 10.26 2.99
C ASP A 90 -6.12 10.37 3.35
N LEU A 91 -5.29 9.45 2.83
CA LEU A 91 -3.83 9.62 2.90
C LEU A 91 -3.42 10.83 2.07
N VAL A 92 -2.71 11.76 2.72
CA VAL A 92 -2.09 12.91 2.07
C VAL A 92 -0.63 12.56 1.84
N LEU A 93 -0.25 12.33 0.59
CA LEU A 93 1.12 11.95 0.23
C LEU A 93 1.91 13.16 -0.25
N PRO A 94 3.20 13.24 0.09
CA PRO A 94 4.06 14.30 -0.38
C PRO A 94 4.35 14.15 -1.87
N ASP A 95 4.57 15.28 -2.54
CA ASP A 95 5.04 15.27 -3.92
C ASP A 95 6.39 14.54 -4.03
N LYS A 96 6.62 13.92 -5.19
CA LYS A 96 7.81 13.13 -5.48
C LYS A 96 9.14 13.88 -5.29
N GLU A 97 9.11 15.20 -5.46
CA GLU A 97 10.28 16.08 -5.37
C GLU A 97 10.48 16.68 -3.97
N THR A 98 9.48 16.57 -3.08
CA THR A 98 9.53 17.12 -1.72
C THR A 98 10.55 16.37 -0.89
N SER A 99 11.43 17.11 -0.21
CA SER A 99 12.39 16.52 0.72
C SER A 99 11.71 16.11 2.02
N PHE A 100 12.28 15.12 2.72
CA PHE A 100 11.68 14.59 3.96
C PHE A 100 11.53 15.67 5.04
N GLU A 101 12.45 16.63 5.09
CA GLU A 101 12.43 17.75 6.04
C GLU A 101 11.28 18.75 5.77
N GLU A 102 10.71 18.74 4.57
CA GLU A 102 9.62 19.61 4.15
C GLU A 102 8.24 18.95 4.31
N TYR A 103 8.19 17.68 4.70
CA TYR A 103 6.92 16.98 4.87
C TYR A 103 6.10 17.61 5.98
N THR A 104 4.83 17.87 5.69
CA THR A 104 3.83 18.17 6.71
C THR A 104 3.62 16.97 7.62
N THR A 105 3.07 17.21 8.80
CA THR A 105 2.73 16.15 9.77
C THR A 105 1.80 15.09 9.17
N MET A 106 0.84 15.49 8.32
CA MET A 106 -0.07 14.56 7.64
C MET A 106 0.66 13.69 6.61
N GLU A 107 1.60 14.26 5.85
CA GLU A 107 2.43 13.50 4.90
C GLU A 107 3.35 12.52 5.60
N LEU A 108 3.99 12.92 6.69
CA LEU A 108 4.80 12.02 7.53
C LEU A 108 3.98 10.85 8.05
N LEU A 109 2.79 11.10 8.61
CA LEU A 109 1.92 10.04 9.10
C LEU A 109 1.45 9.12 7.97
N SER A 110 1.11 9.68 6.81
CA SER A 110 0.66 8.90 5.65
C SER A 110 1.75 7.98 5.12
N VAL A 111 2.98 8.49 4.96
CA VAL A 111 4.12 7.66 4.55
C VAL A 111 4.46 6.60 5.60
N ALA A 112 4.37 6.94 6.90
CA ALA A 112 4.56 5.97 7.97
C ALA A 112 3.54 4.83 7.90
N MET A 113 2.28 5.14 7.62
CA MET A 113 1.21 4.16 7.42
C MET A 113 1.55 3.19 6.28
N LEU A 114 1.91 3.74 5.11
CA LEU A 114 2.27 2.94 3.95
C LEU A 114 3.44 2.00 4.24
N ILE A 115 4.45 2.46 4.99
CA ILE A 115 5.59 1.63 5.41
C ILE A 115 5.11 0.46 6.28
N VAL A 116 4.24 0.71 7.26
CA VAL A 116 3.73 -0.33 8.17
C VAL A 116 2.89 -1.36 7.41
N ILE A 117 1.96 -0.91 6.57
CA ILE A 117 1.11 -1.79 5.75
C ILE A 117 1.96 -2.65 4.81
N SER A 118 2.92 -2.03 4.12
CA SER A 118 3.81 -2.74 3.20
C SER A 118 4.69 -3.76 3.93
N THR A 119 5.14 -3.43 5.14
CA THR A 119 5.94 -4.35 5.96
C THR A 119 5.09 -5.51 6.46
N PHE A 120 3.85 -5.25 6.89
CA PHE A 120 2.89 -6.30 7.23
C PHE A 120 2.64 -7.25 6.04
N ALA A 121 2.44 -6.70 4.83
CA ALA A 121 2.27 -7.51 3.63
C ALA A 121 3.51 -8.36 3.31
N LEU A 122 4.72 -7.82 3.51
CA LEU A 122 5.97 -8.57 3.38
C LEU A 122 6.03 -9.71 4.40
N ASP A 123 5.76 -9.45 5.67
CA ASP A 123 5.77 -10.48 6.71
C ASP A 123 4.72 -11.55 6.44
N PHE A 124 3.53 -11.15 5.96
CA PHE A 124 2.44 -12.06 5.59
C PHE A 124 2.85 -13.05 4.50
N ILE A 125 3.53 -12.60 3.44
CA ILE A 125 4.01 -13.54 2.41
C ILE A 125 5.14 -14.45 2.93
N HIS A 126 5.85 -14.05 4.00
CA HIS A 126 6.95 -14.83 4.56
C HIS A 126 6.55 -15.89 5.59
N THR A 127 5.30 -15.90 6.08
CA THR A 127 4.89 -16.80 7.17
C THR A 127 5.02 -18.29 6.85
N ASP A 128 4.33 -18.77 5.81
CA ASP A 128 4.34 -20.18 5.41
C ASP A 128 4.31 -20.36 3.88
N ARG A 129 5.46 -20.68 3.29
CA ARG A 129 5.62 -20.85 1.84
C ARG A 129 4.77 -21.98 1.23
N SER A 130 4.28 -22.92 2.03
CA SER A 130 3.43 -24.01 1.53
C SER A 130 2.03 -23.53 1.11
N ILE A 131 1.60 -22.37 1.61
CA ILE A 131 0.28 -21.78 1.34
C ILE A 131 0.43 -20.65 0.32
N PHE A 132 -0.30 -20.74 -0.80
CA PHE A 132 -0.37 -19.65 -1.76
C PHE A 132 -1.09 -18.44 -1.16
N LYS A 133 -0.46 -17.27 -1.24
CA LYS A 133 -1.00 -16.02 -0.69
C LYS A 133 -1.16 -14.96 -1.78
N ILE A 134 -2.07 -14.04 -1.54
CA ILE A 134 -2.28 -12.88 -2.40
C ILE A 134 -2.10 -11.63 -1.54
N VAL A 135 -1.30 -10.69 -2.04
CA VAL A 135 -1.28 -9.30 -1.58
C VAL A 135 -1.86 -8.48 -2.71
N ASP A 136 -2.99 -7.83 -2.45
CA ASP A 136 -3.64 -6.94 -3.41
C ASP A 136 -3.46 -5.49 -2.97
N LEU A 137 -2.83 -4.69 -3.82
CA LEU A 137 -2.61 -3.26 -3.60
C LEU A 137 -3.55 -2.51 -4.53
N ASP A 138 -4.75 -2.23 -4.01
CA ASP A 138 -5.67 -1.30 -4.64
C ASP A 138 -5.15 0.13 -4.53
N GLU A 139 -5.36 0.94 -5.57
CA GLU A 139 -4.77 2.28 -5.70
C GLU A 139 -3.24 2.29 -5.45
N ALA A 140 -2.55 1.33 -6.07
CA ALA A 140 -1.12 1.09 -5.92
C ALA A 140 -0.23 2.32 -6.21
N TRP A 141 -0.74 3.30 -6.97
CA TRP A 141 -0.02 4.55 -7.27
C TRP A 141 0.47 5.24 -6.00
N SER A 142 -0.33 5.21 -4.93
CA SER A 142 -0.01 5.80 -3.62
C SER A 142 1.29 5.23 -3.03
N PHE A 143 1.48 3.90 -3.13
CA PHE A 143 2.70 3.22 -2.70
C PHE A 143 3.89 3.52 -3.62
N LEU A 144 3.65 3.74 -4.91
CA LEU A 144 4.70 3.86 -5.92
C LEU A 144 5.28 5.28 -6.04
N GLN A 145 4.55 6.31 -5.63
CA GLN A 145 4.99 7.71 -5.70
C GLN A 145 6.06 8.07 -4.65
N VAL A 146 6.01 7.46 -3.47
CA VAL A 146 6.96 7.73 -2.39
C VAL A 146 8.14 6.76 -2.41
N ALA A 147 9.35 7.24 -2.13
CA ALA A 147 10.59 6.45 -2.28
C ALA A 147 10.61 5.17 -1.43
N GLN A 148 10.08 5.26 -0.20
CA GLN A 148 9.99 4.13 0.74
C GLN A 148 8.99 3.09 0.25
N GLY A 149 7.81 3.53 -0.19
CA GLY A 149 6.78 2.67 -0.76
C GLY A 149 7.26 1.95 -2.02
N LYS A 150 7.89 2.67 -2.95
CA LYS A 150 8.50 2.08 -4.16
C LYS A 150 9.52 1.00 -3.82
N THR A 151 10.38 1.26 -2.84
CA THR A 151 11.38 0.27 -2.38
C THR A 151 10.72 -0.98 -1.83
N LEU A 152 9.64 -0.84 -1.06
CA LEU A 152 8.89 -1.96 -0.48
C LEU A 152 8.10 -2.72 -1.54
N SER A 153 7.45 -2.04 -2.49
CA SER A 153 6.78 -2.67 -3.65
C SER A 153 7.74 -3.54 -4.45
N MET A 154 8.95 -3.04 -4.75
CA MET A 154 9.98 -3.86 -5.42
C MET A 154 10.38 -5.11 -4.62
N LYS A 155 10.44 -5.01 -3.29
CA LYS A 155 10.70 -6.17 -2.43
C LYS A 155 9.54 -7.16 -2.47
N LEU A 156 8.29 -6.68 -2.42
CA LEU A 156 7.09 -7.51 -2.50
C LEU A 156 7.08 -8.32 -3.81
N VAL A 157 7.29 -7.68 -4.96
CA VAL A 157 7.29 -8.39 -6.25
C VAL A 157 8.38 -9.46 -6.32
N ARG A 158 9.59 -9.12 -5.86
CA ARG A 158 10.72 -10.08 -5.86
C ARG A 158 10.50 -11.24 -4.90
N ALA A 159 10.02 -10.95 -3.69
CA ALA A 159 9.78 -11.95 -2.66
C ALA A 159 8.57 -12.82 -3.00
N GLY A 160 7.51 -12.26 -3.60
CA GLY A 160 6.28 -12.96 -3.91
C GLY A 160 6.52 -14.23 -4.74
N ARG A 161 7.30 -14.12 -5.81
CA ARG A 161 7.68 -15.28 -6.63
C ARG A 161 8.40 -16.36 -5.82
N ALA A 162 9.34 -15.97 -4.96
CA ALA A 162 10.07 -16.92 -4.13
C ALA A 162 9.14 -17.57 -3.09
N MET A 163 8.23 -16.79 -2.51
CA MET A 163 7.39 -17.18 -1.38
C MET A 163 6.04 -17.80 -1.76
N ASN A 164 5.86 -18.20 -3.03
CA ASN A 164 4.59 -18.73 -3.52
C ASN A 164 3.42 -17.76 -3.28
N ALA A 165 3.62 -16.48 -3.61
CA ALA A 165 2.61 -15.44 -3.45
C ALA A 165 2.42 -14.61 -4.72
N GLY A 166 1.16 -14.28 -5.01
CA GLY A 166 0.78 -13.30 -6.02
C GLY A 166 0.75 -11.89 -5.40
N VAL A 167 1.34 -10.92 -6.09
CA VAL A 167 1.26 -9.50 -5.70
C VAL A 167 0.57 -8.76 -6.82
N TYR A 168 -0.60 -8.19 -6.53
CA TYR A 168 -1.43 -7.48 -7.49
C TYR A 168 -1.27 -5.98 -7.28
N PHE A 169 -1.10 -5.26 -8.38
CA PHE A 169 -1.08 -3.81 -8.41
C PHE A 169 -2.26 -3.36 -9.25
N VAL A 170 -3.22 -2.69 -8.62
CA VAL A 170 -4.35 -2.09 -9.30
C VAL A 170 -4.10 -0.59 -9.32
N THR A 171 -4.04 -0.01 -10.53
CA THR A 171 -3.89 1.43 -10.74
C THR A 171 -4.74 1.86 -11.93
N GLN A 172 -5.12 3.13 -11.93
CA GLN A 172 -5.85 3.77 -13.01
C GLN A 172 -4.93 4.17 -14.17
N ASN A 173 -3.64 4.46 -13.91
CA ASN A 173 -2.70 4.91 -14.93
C ASN A 173 -1.47 4.00 -15.04
N THR A 174 -1.12 3.63 -16.26
CA THR A 174 0.09 2.84 -16.54
C THR A 174 1.38 3.58 -16.20
N ASP A 175 1.34 4.92 -16.15
CA ASP A 175 2.48 5.77 -15.80
C ASP A 175 3.00 5.52 -14.37
N ASP A 176 2.13 5.08 -13.46
CA ASP A 176 2.53 4.74 -12.10
C ASP A 176 3.47 3.52 -12.05
N LEU A 177 3.44 2.69 -13.09
CA LEU A 177 4.20 1.45 -13.22
C LEU A 177 5.42 1.56 -14.15
N LEU A 178 5.85 2.79 -14.51
CA LEU A 178 6.94 3.03 -15.46
C LEU A 178 8.34 2.60 -15.01
N ASP A 179 8.51 2.18 -13.75
CA ASP A 179 9.79 1.63 -13.34
C ASP A 179 10.07 0.33 -14.13
N GLU A 180 11.03 0.40 -15.05
CA GLU A 180 11.41 -0.73 -15.90
C GLU A 180 11.73 -2.00 -15.09
N LYS A 181 12.25 -1.88 -13.87
CA LYS A 181 12.47 -3.07 -13.03
C LYS A 181 11.15 -3.64 -12.55
N LEU A 182 10.18 -2.81 -12.17
CA LEU A 182 8.85 -3.30 -11.80
C LEU A 182 8.16 -3.95 -13.00
N LYS A 183 8.11 -3.26 -14.14
CA LYS A 183 7.51 -3.73 -15.40
C LYS A 183 8.04 -5.11 -15.82
N ASN A 184 9.35 -5.34 -15.72
CA ASN A 184 9.98 -6.61 -16.07
C ASN A 184 9.72 -7.75 -15.08
N ASN A 185 9.20 -7.46 -13.88
CA ASN A 185 8.83 -8.47 -12.89
C ASN A 185 7.31 -8.72 -12.81
N LEU A 186 6.50 -8.02 -13.61
CA LEU A 186 5.06 -8.27 -13.73
C LEU A 186 4.80 -9.43 -14.69
N GLY A 187 4.37 -10.57 -14.13
CA GLY A 187 4.13 -11.79 -14.92
C GLY A 187 2.82 -11.78 -15.72
N LEU A 188 1.77 -11.16 -15.18
CA LEU A 188 0.47 -11.03 -15.84
C LEU A 188 0.08 -9.56 -15.85
N LYS A 189 -0.52 -9.11 -16.96
CA LYS A 189 -1.01 -7.74 -17.10
C LYS A 189 -2.45 -7.78 -17.58
N PHE A 190 -3.28 -6.92 -16.99
CA PHE A 190 -4.68 -6.75 -17.36
C PHE A 190 -4.91 -5.27 -17.62
N ALA A 191 -5.51 -4.94 -18.76
CA ALA A 191 -5.91 -3.59 -19.08
C ALA A 191 -7.36 -3.59 -19.55
N PHE A 192 -8.18 -2.82 -18.86
CA PHE A 192 -9.58 -2.64 -19.20
C PHE A 192 -9.75 -1.48 -20.16
N ARG A 193 -10.99 -1.24 -20.58
CA ARG A 193 -11.33 -0.20 -21.54
C ARG A 193 -10.79 1.16 -21.10
N SER A 194 -10.15 1.87 -22.02
CA SER A 194 -9.84 3.30 -21.92
C SER A 194 -10.38 4.02 -23.15
N THR A 195 -10.80 5.27 -22.99
CA THR A 195 -11.24 6.13 -24.11
C THR A 195 -10.24 7.21 -24.47
N ASP A 196 -9.22 7.43 -23.63
CA ASP A 196 -8.15 8.38 -23.90
C ASP A 196 -7.10 7.72 -24.80
N LEU A 197 -6.87 8.31 -25.98
CA LEU A 197 -5.91 7.82 -26.96
C LEU A 197 -4.47 7.79 -26.39
N ASN A 198 -4.09 8.76 -25.55
CA ASN A 198 -2.75 8.79 -24.97
C ASN A 198 -2.55 7.62 -23.99
N GLU A 199 -3.52 7.35 -23.13
CA GLU A 199 -3.50 6.21 -22.21
C GLU A 199 -3.56 4.87 -22.93
N ILE A 200 -4.34 4.78 -24.01
CA ILE A 200 -4.36 3.59 -24.88
C ILE A 200 -2.96 3.30 -25.43
N LYS A 201 -2.28 4.31 -25.98
CA LYS A 201 -0.93 4.16 -26.53
C LYS A 201 0.07 3.72 -25.47
N LYS A 202 0.06 4.34 -24.29
CA LYS A 202 0.91 3.95 -23.16
C LYS A 202 0.64 2.51 -22.73
N THR A 203 -0.63 2.12 -22.65
CA THR A 203 -1.04 0.75 -22.31
C THR A 203 -0.53 -0.25 -23.34
N LEU A 204 -0.69 0.01 -24.65
CA LEU A 204 -0.17 -0.88 -25.69
C LEU A 204 1.35 -1.04 -25.58
N ALA A 205 2.08 0.07 -25.40
CA ALA A 205 3.54 0.03 -25.18
C ALA A 205 3.93 -0.73 -23.89
N PHE A 206 3.12 -0.63 -22.84
CA PHE A 206 3.30 -1.39 -21.60
C PHE A 206 3.12 -2.90 -21.81
N PHE A 207 2.21 -3.28 -22.71
CA PHE A 207 1.93 -4.66 -23.13
C PHE A 207 2.91 -5.20 -24.18
N GLY A 208 3.82 -4.35 -24.70
CA GLY A 208 4.74 -4.74 -25.77
C GLY A 208 4.08 -4.85 -27.14
N VAL A 209 2.93 -4.17 -27.32
CA VAL A 209 2.20 -4.06 -28.58
C VAL A 209 2.51 -2.71 -29.21
N ASP A 210 2.51 -2.64 -30.54
CA ASP A 210 2.73 -1.38 -31.26
C ASP A 210 1.67 -0.34 -30.85
N PRO A 211 2.07 0.78 -30.21
CA PRO A 211 1.13 1.81 -29.81
C PRO A 211 0.55 2.58 -30.99
N GLU A 212 1.15 2.55 -32.18
CA GLU A 212 0.67 3.26 -33.36
C GLU A 212 -0.27 2.41 -34.25
N ASP A 213 -0.43 1.12 -33.95
CA ASP A 213 -1.37 0.25 -34.67
C ASP A 213 -2.83 0.62 -34.35
N GLU A 214 -3.53 1.16 -35.35
CA GLU A 214 -4.91 1.62 -35.22
C GLU A 214 -5.89 0.50 -34.83
N ASN A 215 -5.64 -0.75 -35.24
CA ASN A 215 -6.51 -1.87 -34.91
C ASN A 215 -6.41 -2.23 -33.42
N ASN A 216 -5.20 -2.23 -32.86
CA ASN A 216 -4.96 -2.48 -31.43
C ASN A 216 -5.50 -1.34 -30.58
N GLN A 217 -5.30 -0.09 -31.01
CA GLN A 217 -5.90 1.07 -30.33
C GLN A 217 -7.42 0.97 -30.31
N LYS A 218 -8.03 0.66 -31.46
CA LYS A 218 -9.48 0.45 -31.57
C LYS A 218 -9.94 -0.70 -30.69
N ARG A 219 -9.20 -1.82 -30.66
CA ARG A 219 -9.53 -3.00 -29.87
C ARG A 219 -9.58 -2.70 -28.38
N LEU A 220 -8.62 -1.94 -27.83
CA LEU A 220 -8.62 -1.55 -26.41
C LEU A 220 -9.75 -0.56 -26.10
N ARG A 221 -10.01 0.38 -27.01
CA ARG A 221 -11.07 1.40 -26.88
C ARG A 221 -12.47 0.80 -26.89
N ASP A 222 -12.68 -0.22 -27.71
CA ASP A 222 -13.99 -0.81 -27.97
C ASP A 222 -14.29 -2.00 -27.04
N LEU A 223 -13.42 -2.29 -26.04
CA LEU A 223 -13.69 -3.34 -25.05
C LEU A 223 -15.00 -3.09 -24.30
N GLU A 224 -15.77 -4.16 -24.12
CA GLU A 224 -17.02 -4.13 -23.36
C GLU A 224 -16.80 -4.38 -21.86
N ASN A 225 -17.84 -4.18 -21.05
CA ASN A 225 -17.77 -4.46 -19.63
C ASN A 225 -17.45 -5.94 -19.40
N GLY A 226 -16.47 -6.19 -18.52
CA GLY A 226 -15.94 -7.53 -18.28
C GLY A 226 -14.93 -8.00 -19.32
N GLN A 227 -14.63 -7.24 -20.38
CA GLN A 227 -13.52 -7.54 -21.27
C GLN A 227 -12.25 -6.83 -20.84
N CYS A 228 -11.11 -7.50 -21.02
CA CYS A 228 -9.81 -6.87 -20.85
C CYS A 228 -8.81 -7.38 -21.89
N LEU A 229 -7.81 -6.56 -22.17
CA LEU A 229 -6.56 -7.01 -22.77
C LEU A 229 -5.75 -7.72 -21.68
N ILE A 230 -5.26 -8.93 -21.96
CA ILE A 230 -4.37 -9.69 -21.08
C ILE A 230 -3.02 -9.90 -21.76
N SER A 231 -1.93 -9.75 -21.00
CA SER A 231 -0.61 -10.27 -21.35
C SER A 231 -0.29 -11.42 -20.40
N ASP A 232 0.03 -12.59 -20.95
CA ASP A 232 0.36 -13.78 -20.16
C ASP A 232 1.86 -13.88 -19.81
N LEU A 233 2.24 -14.93 -19.08
CA LEU A 233 3.62 -15.21 -18.65
C LEU A 233 4.61 -15.38 -19.82
N TYR A 234 4.12 -15.60 -21.03
CA TYR A 234 4.93 -15.77 -22.25
C TYR A 234 4.91 -14.50 -23.13
N GLY A 235 4.30 -13.42 -22.66
CA GLY A 235 4.17 -12.16 -23.40
C GLY A 235 3.12 -12.21 -24.52
N ARG A 236 2.27 -13.24 -24.57
CA ARG A 236 1.18 -13.29 -25.55
C ARG A 236 0.08 -12.34 -25.12
N VAL A 237 -0.40 -11.54 -26.05
CA VAL A 237 -1.42 -10.54 -25.80
C VAL A 237 -2.73 -10.93 -26.48
N GLY A 238 -3.83 -10.92 -25.74
CA GLY A 238 -5.15 -11.28 -26.23
C GLY A 238 -6.25 -10.56 -25.47
N VAL A 239 -7.50 -10.72 -25.92
CA VAL A 239 -8.67 -10.23 -25.19
C VAL A 239 -9.36 -11.42 -24.55
N ILE A 240 -9.75 -11.26 -23.29
CA ILE A 240 -10.55 -12.22 -22.54
C ILE A 240 -11.83 -11.58 -22.03
N GLN A 241 -12.83 -12.40 -21.73
CA GLN A 241 -14.07 -12.02 -21.06
C GLN A 241 -14.07 -12.60 -19.65
N PHE A 242 -14.19 -11.73 -18.65
CA PHE A 242 -14.57 -12.11 -17.29
C PHE A 242 -16.07 -12.36 -17.25
N HIS A 243 -16.43 -13.57 -16.84
CA HIS A 243 -17.79 -13.94 -16.53
C HIS A 243 -17.87 -14.19 -15.01
N PRO A 244 -18.59 -13.35 -14.24
CA PRO A 244 -18.85 -13.66 -12.85
C PRO A 244 -19.75 -14.89 -12.79
N VAL A 245 -19.32 -15.94 -12.10
CA VAL A 245 -20.10 -17.19 -11.98
C VAL A 245 -21.39 -16.95 -11.17
N PHE A 246 -21.35 -15.99 -10.24
CA PHE A 246 -22.44 -15.63 -9.35
C PHE A 246 -22.77 -14.15 -9.54
N GLU A 247 -24.02 -13.84 -9.87
CA GLU A 247 -24.51 -12.48 -10.10
C GLU A 247 -24.47 -11.64 -8.81
N GLU A 248 -24.62 -12.30 -7.66
CA GLU A 248 -24.55 -11.69 -6.34
C GLU A 248 -23.21 -10.97 -6.09
N LEU A 249 -22.13 -11.43 -6.73
CA LEU A 249 -20.84 -10.74 -6.66
C LEU A 249 -20.89 -9.37 -7.36
N LEU A 250 -21.62 -9.24 -8.47
CA LEU A 250 -21.80 -7.94 -9.12
C LEU A 250 -22.57 -6.96 -8.23
N HIS A 251 -23.55 -7.46 -7.48
CA HIS A 251 -24.31 -6.64 -6.53
C HIS A 251 -23.50 -6.27 -5.29
N ALA A 252 -22.73 -7.22 -4.74
CA ALA A 252 -21.95 -7.00 -3.52
C ALA A 252 -20.80 -6.00 -3.72
N PHE A 253 -20.25 -5.93 -4.94
CA PHE A 253 -19.16 -5.03 -5.30
C PHE A 253 -19.61 -3.83 -6.15
N ASP A 254 -20.91 -3.54 -6.21
CA ASP A 254 -21.42 -2.34 -6.89
C ASP A 254 -21.08 -1.08 -6.08
N THR A 255 -20.09 -0.31 -6.54
CA THR A 255 -19.64 0.93 -5.90
C THR A 255 -20.32 2.18 -6.48
N ARG A 256 -21.30 2.03 -7.38
CA ARG A 256 -22.01 3.18 -7.95
C ARG A 256 -22.79 3.90 -6.83
N PRO A 257 -22.79 5.25 -6.82
CA PRO A 257 -23.57 5.99 -5.84
C PRO A 257 -25.05 5.57 -5.91
N PRO A 258 -25.72 5.37 -4.77
CA PRO A 258 -27.14 5.05 -4.77
C PRO A 258 -27.90 6.16 -5.48
N VAL A 259 -28.72 5.79 -6.47
CA VAL A 259 -29.58 6.73 -7.18
C VAL A 259 -30.48 7.37 -6.14
N ARG A 260 -30.35 8.69 -5.92
CA ARG A 260 -31.27 9.44 -5.06
C ARG A 260 -32.68 9.22 -5.62
N LYS A 261 -33.51 8.49 -4.89
CA LYS A 261 -34.95 8.51 -5.12
C LYS A 261 -35.41 9.90 -4.70
N GLU A 262 -35.83 10.72 -5.66
CA GLU A 262 -36.63 11.91 -5.33
C GLU A 262 -37.86 11.41 -4.55
N VAL A 263 -38.03 11.95 -3.34
CA VAL A 263 -39.17 11.70 -2.45
C VAL A 263 -40.21 12.77 -2.70
#